data_AF-A0A3N5YZU1-F1
#
_entry.id   AF-A0A3N5YZU1-F1
#
_cell.length_a   1.000
_cell.length_b   1.000
_cell.length_c   1.000
_cell.angle_alpha   90.00
_cell.angle_beta   90.00
_cell.angle_gamma   90.00
#
_symmetry.space_group_name_H-M   'P 1'
#
loop_
_entity.id
_entity.type
_entity.pdbx_description
1 polymer ?
#
loop_
_entity_poly.entity_id
_entity_poly.type
_entity_poly.pdbx_seq_one_letter_code
_entity_poly.pdbx_strand_id
1 'polypeptide(L)' 'MATVRIYKVAELLGTTSQEVVALLKRDHCIVVRSASSTIEEVVARQFVERLA' A
#
# COMPACT_ATOMS: atom_id res chain seq x y z
N MET A 1 8.61 -13.63 7.45
CA MET A 1 8.00 -12.30 7.38
C MET A 1 7.96 -11.91 5.91
N ALA A 2 6.78 -11.72 5.34
CA ALA A 2 6.58 -11.49 3.91
C ALA A 2 6.27 -10.01 3.66
N THR A 3 6.87 -9.43 2.62
CA THR A 3 6.64 -8.03 2.24
C THR A 3 6.11 -7.92 0.83
N VAL A 4 5.24 -6.95 0.59
CA VAL A 4 4.61 -6.71 -0.71
C VAL A 4 5.03 -5.34 -1.23
N ARG A 5 5.32 -5.25 -2.54
CA ARG A 5 5.61 -3.99 -3.24
C ARG A 5 4.33 -3.17 -3.42
N ILE A 6 4.42 -1.86 -3.27
CA ILE A 6 3.27 -0.95 -3.40
C ILE A 6 2.58 -1.05 -4.77
N TYR A 7 3.33 -1.20 -5.86
CA TYR A 7 2.71 -1.33 -7.19
C TYR A 7 1.79 -2.55 -7.30
N LYS A 8 2.08 -3.65 -6.59
CA LYS A 8 1.19 -4.82 -6.55
C LYS A 8 -0.08 -4.54 -5.75
N VAL A 9 0.01 -3.75 -4.69
CA VAL A 9 -1.17 -3.31 -3.92
C VAL A 9 -2.07 -2.42 -4.79
N ALA A 10 -1.46 -1.52 -5.57
CA ALA A 10 -2.19 -0.67 -6.50
C ALA A 10 -2.89 -1.48 -7.60
N GLU A 11 -2.23 -2.51 -8.15
CA GLU A 11 -2.85 -3.46 -9.10
C GLU A 11 -4.08 -4.15 -8.52
N LEU A 12 -4.01 -4.63 -7.27
CA LEU A 12 -5.12 -5.30 -6.59
C LEU A 12 -6.31 -4.38 -6.33
N LEU A 13 -6.03 -3.11 -6.03
CA LEU A 13 -7.06 -2.10 -5.77
C LEU A 13 -7.58 -1.40 -7.03
N GLY A 14 -7.04 -1.73 -8.21
CA GLY A 14 -7.41 -1.07 -9.46
C GLY A 14 -7.11 0.44 -9.47
N THR A 15 -6.07 0.87 -8.74
CA THR A 15 -5.67 2.27 -8.59
C THR A 15 -4.20 2.49 -8.97
N THR A 16 -3.69 3.71 -8.77
CA THR A 16 -2.29 4.06 -9.04
C THR A 16 -1.42 3.89 -7.80
N SER A 17 -0.12 3.63 -8.01
CA SER A 17 0.83 3.55 -6.89
C SER A 17 0.93 4.87 -6.11
N GLN A 18 0.77 6.01 -6.79
CA GLN A 18 0.77 7.34 -6.20
C GLN A 18 -0.39 7.52 -5.22
N GLU A 19 -1.57 7.01 -5.59
CA GLU A 19 -2.77 7.05 -4.76
C GLU A 19 -2.62 6.16 -3.53
N VAL A 20 -2.08 4.93 -3.69
CA VAL A 20 -1.74 4.07 -2.55
C VAL A 20 -0.76 4.74 -1.59
N VAL A 21 0.29 5.38 -2.11
CA VAL A 21 1.27 6.13 -1.29
C VAL A 21 0.60 7.27 -0.52
N ALA A 22 -0.31 8.01 -1.17
CA ALA A 22 -1.04 9.10 -0.55
C ALA A 22 -1.97 8.60 0.58
N LEU A 23 -2.72 7.52 0.33
CA LEU A 23 -3.63 6.90 1.29
C LEU A 23 -2.87 6.32 2.50
N LEU A 24 -1.76 5.61 2.26
CA LEU A 24 -0.88 5.10 3.33
C LEU A 24 -0.38 6.23 4.24
N LYS A 25 0.00 7.37 3.66
CA LYS A 25 0.46 8.53 4.42
C LYS A 25 -0.68 9.20 5.20
N ARG A 26 -1.83 9.39 4.57
CA ARG A 26 -2.98 10.13 5.13
C ARG A 26 -3.70 9.36 6.23
N ASP A 27 -4.02 8.10 5.96
CA ASP A 27 -4.95 7.32 6.80
C ASP A 27 -4.24 6.38 7.76
N HIS A 28 -2.97 6.06 7.48
CA HIS A 28 -2.19 5.09 8.26
C HIS A 28 -0.89 5.65 8.84
N CYS A 29 -0.54 6.92 8.57
CA CYS A 29 0.73 7.53 8.96
C CYS A 29 1.97 6.74 8.49
N ILE A 30 1.85 5.96 7.40
CA ILE A 30 2.93 5.16 6.84
C ILE A 30 3.61 5.97 5.74
N VAL A 31 4.90 6.26 5.93
CA VAL A 31 5.71 6.98 4.94
C VAL A 31 6.57 6.01 4.16
N VAL A 32 6.43 6.04 2.84
CA VAL A 32 7.15 5.18 1.89
C VAL A 32 7.85 6.06 0.85
N ARG A 33 8.97 5.59 0.33
CA ARG A 33 9.84 6.41 -0.54
C ARG A 33 9.32 6.50 -1.99
N SER A 34 8.70 5.42 -2.47
CA SER A 34 8.32 5.25 -3.87
C SER A 34 7.38 4.07 -4.06
N ALA A 35 6.79 3.93 -5.27
CA ALA A 35 6.02 2.76 -5.69
C ALA A 35 6.78 1.42 -5.63
N SER A 36 8.12 1.49 -5.67
CA SER A 36 8.99 0.33 -5.48
C SER A 36 9.26 0.01 -4.00
N SER A 37 8.80 0.81 -3.05
CA SER A 37 8.91 0.47 -1.63
C SER A 37 8.07 -0.77 -1.30
N THR A 38 8.46 -1.47 -0.24
CA THR A 38 7.71 -2.62 0.29
C THR A 38 7.11 -2.29 1.65
N ILE A 39 5.96 -2.88 1.93
CA ILE A 39 5.33 -2.89 3.25
C ILE A 39 5.10 -4.34 3.68
N GLU A 40 4.95 -4.58 4.98
CA GLU A 40 4.58 -5.89 5.51
C GLU A 40 3.29 -6.39 4.88
N GLU A 41 3.22 -7.68 4.54
CA GLU A 41 2.02 -8.27 3.91
C GLU A 41 0.79 -8.11 4.81
N VAL A 42 0.95 -8.24 6.13
CA VAL A 42 -0.15 -8.01 7.09
C VAL A 42 -0.68 -6.58 7.02
N VAL A 43 0.21 -5.60 6.81
CA VAL A 43 -0.18 -4.19 6.66
C VAL A 43 -0.89 -3.97 5.32
N ALA A 44 -0.36 -4.56 4.23
CA ALA A 44 -0.99 -4.49 2.91
C ALA A 44 -2.39 -5.10 2.92
N ARG A 45 -2.58 -6.24 3.58
CA ARG A 45 -3.88 -6.91 3.71
C ARG A 45 -4.90 -6.06 4.45
N GLN A 46 -4.51 -5.53 5.63
CA GLN A 46 -5.36 -4.64 6.41
C GLN A 46 -5.68 -3.33 5.68
N PHE A 47 -4.76 -2.85 4.84
CA PHE A 47 -4.98 -1.66 4.01
C PHE A 47 -6.05 -1.92 2.94
N VAL A 48 -5.95 -3.04 2.22
CA VAL A 48 -6.91 -3.44 1.19
C VAL A 48 -8.30 -3.70 1.79
N GLU A 49 -8.37 -4.44 2.90
CA GLU A 49 -9.64 -4.77 3.59
C GLU A 49 -10.42 -3.55 4.08
N ARG A 50 -9.77 -2.40 4.28
CA ARG A 50 -10.43 -1.15 4.71
C ARG A 50 -10.92 -0.27 3.55
N LEU A 51 -10.42 -0.51 2.34
CA LEU A 51 -10.74 0.26 1.13
C LEU A 51 -11.77 -0.44 0.22
N ALA A 52 -11.94 -1.76 0.37
CA ALA A 52 -12.99 -2.55 -0.26
C ALA A 52 -14.31 -2.44 0.51
#